data_AF-A0A2G9T670-F1
#
_entry.id   AF-A0A2G9T670-F1
#
_cell.length_a   1.000
_cell.length_b   1.000
_cell.length_c   1.000
_cell.angle_alpha   90.00
_cell.angle_beta   90.00
_cell.angle_gamma   90.00
#
_symmetry.space_group_name_H-M   'P 1'
#
loop_
_entity.id
_entity.type
_entity.pdbx_description
1 polymer ?
#
loop_
_entity_poly.entity_id
_entity_poly.type
_entity_poly.pdbx_seq_one_letter_code
_entity_poly.pdbx_strand_id
1 'polypeptide(L)' 'MSYDRGSHGVATLDGFIYAVGGFSGSEVLNVVERYDPHRNYWAIVEPMGTKREGVSVSVLNGCLYAVGGSDSSVE' A
#
# COMPACT_ATOMS: atom_id res chain seq x y z
N MET A 1 10.43 5.30 0.33
CA MET A 1 9.13 5.13 1.00
C MET A 1 9.07 6.18 2.08
N SER A 2 7.91 6.82 2.28
CA SER A 2 7.72 7.95 3.19
C SER A 2 7.28 7.51 4.60
N TYR A 3 6.81 6.27 4.74
CA TYR A 3 6.47 5.66 6.02
C TYR A 3 7.31 4.42 6.26
N ASP A 4 7.86 4.29 7.46
CA ASP A 4 8.22 2.98 7.99
C ASP A 4 6.92 2.18 8.15
N ARG A 5 6.84 0.98 7.57
CA ARG A 5 5.61 0.18 7.59
C ARG A 5 5.86 -1.32 7.62
N GLY A 6 5.10 -2.03 8.45
CA GLY A 6 4.93 -3.48 8.41
C GLY A 6 3.58 -3.88 7.81
N SER A 7 3.38 -5.17 7.54
CA SER A 7 2.06 -5.74 7.19
C SER A 7 1.35 -5.09 5.99
N HIS A 8 2.11 -4.48 5.08
CA HIS A 8 1.59 -3.89 3.85
C HIS A 8 1.57 -4.94 2.73
N GLY A 9 0.70 -4.75 1.75
CA GLY A 9 0.73 -5.54 0.53
C GLY A 9 1.59 -4.87 -0.54
N VAL A 10 2.20 -5.68 -1.40
CA VAL A 10 3.05 -5.20 -2.51
C VAL A 10 2.64 -5.86 -3.82
N ALA A 11 2.60 -5.08 -4.90
CA ALA A 11 2.49 -5.63 -6.25
C ALA A 11 3.14 -4.71 -7.29
N THR A 12 3.38 -5.25 -8.49
CA THR A 12 3.90 -4.50 -9.64
C THR A 12 2.79 -4.21 -10.65
N LEU A 13 2.65 -2.97 -11.09
CA LEU A 13 1.70 -2.55 -12.13
C LEU A 13 2.37 -1.47 -13.01
N ASP A 14 2.23 -1.60 -14.33
CA ASP A 14 2.75 -0.64 -15.32
C ASP A 14 4.24 -0.26 -15.15
N GLY A 15 5.07 -1.23 -14.71
CA GLY A 15 6.50 -1.03 -14.49
C GLY A 15 6.86 -0.36 -13.15
N PHE A 16 5.88 -0.07 -12.31
CA PHE A 16 6.06 0.49 -10.96
C PHE A 16 5.83 -0.56 -9.87
N ILE A 17 6.41 -0.33 -8.69
CA ILE A 17 6.10 -1.12 -7.47
C ILE A 17 5.13 -0.32 -6.62
N TYR A 18 4.09 -0.95 -6.10
CA TYR A 18 3.11 -0.33 -5.20
C TYR A 18 3.22 -0.97 -3.82
N ALA A 19 3.35 -0.14 -2.78
CA ALA A 19 3.18 -0.52 -1.39
C ALA A 19 1.83 0.02 -0.90
N VAL A 20 0.95 -0.86 -0.44
CA VAL A 20 -0.47 -0.56 -0.17
C VAL A 20 -0.76 -0.85 1.30
N GLY A 21 -1.28 0.14 2.03
CA GLY A 21 -1.68 -0.02 3.43
C GLY A 21 -0.52 -0.40 4.35
N GLY A 22 -0.82 -1.18 5.39
CA GLY A 22 0.13 -1.59 6.43
C GLY A 22 -0.01 -0.82 7.73
N PHE A 23 0.94 -1.02 8.63
CA PHE A 23 0.98 -0.42 9.96
C PHE A 23 2.29 0.32 10.18
N SER A 24 2.23 1.59 10.58
CA SER A 24 3.42 2.45 10.74
C SER A 24 4.16 2.25 12.07
N GLY A 25 3.68 1.36 12.93
CA GLY A 25 4.08 1.30 14.35
C GLY A 25 3.16 2.12 15.26
N SER A 26 2.44 3.11 14.72
CA SER A 26 1.49 3.94 15.45
C SER A 26 0.07 3.92 14.90
N GLU A 27 -0.11 3.74 13.59
CA GLU A 27 -1.43 3.72 12.96
C GLU A 27 -1.52 2.72 11.80
N VAL A 28 -2.74 2.21 11.57
CA VAL A 28 -3.06 1.52 10.33
C VAL A 28 -3.17 2.56 9.20
N LEU A 29 -2.56 2.25 8.07
CA LEU A 29 -2.45 3.15 6.93
C LEU A 29 -3.50 2.82 5.87
N ASN A 30 -4.10 3.85 5.28
CA ASN A 30 -4.78 3.75 3.98
C ASN A 30 -3.89 4.26 2.84
N VAL A 31 -2.66 4.67 3.15
CA VAL A 31 -1.70 5.25 2.21
C VAL A 31 -1.22 4.21 1.20
N VAL A 32 -1.17 4.62 -0.06
CA VAL A 32 -0.55 3.87 -1.14
C VAL A 32 0.65 4.65 -1.65
N GLU A 33 1.80 4.00 -1.74
CA GLU A 33 3.02 4.57 -2.30
C GLU A 33 3.44 3.80 -3.55
N ARG A 34 3.87 4.53 -4.58
CA ARG A 34 4.37 3.98 -5.82
C ARG A 34 5.85 4.31 -5.98
N TYR A 35 6.66 3.30 -6.25
CA TYR A 35 8.06 3.43 -6.60
C TYR A 35 8.25 3.44 -8.11
N ASP A 36 8.95 4.46 -8.60
CA ASP A 36 9.47 4.54 -9.96
C ASP A 36 10.93 4.05 -9.99
N PRO A 37 11.22 2.87 -10.56
CA PRO A 37 12.58 2.34 -10.62
C PRO A 37 13.49 3.11 -11.58
N HIS A 38 12.95 3.85 -12.56
CA HIS A 38 13.74 4.65 -13.49
C HIS A 38 14.22 5.95 -12.84
N ARG A 39 13.39 6.52 -11.98
CA ARG A 39 13.67 7.79 -11.29
C ARG A 39 14.16 7.59 -9.86
N ASN A 40 14.19 6.34 -9.39
CA ASN A 40 14.63 5.93 -8.05
C ASN A 40 13.97 6.75 -6.93
N TYR A 41 12.64 6.89 -6.98
CA TYR A 41 11.91 7.60 -5.94
C TYR A 41 10.53 7.00 -5.68
N TRP A 42 10.04 7.21 -4.47
CA TRP A 42 8.70 6.86 -4.04
C TRP A 42 7.81 8.10 -4.08
N ALA A 43 6.56 7.93 -4.49
CA ALA A 43 5.53 8.95 -4.45
C ALA A 43 4.26 8.40 -3.80
N ILE A 44 3.58 9.22 -3.01
CA ILE A 44 2.21 8.92 -2.55
C ILE A 44 1.27 9.04 -3.75
N VAL A 45 0.37 8.08 -3.90
CA VAL A 45 -0.70 8.07 -4.91
C VAL A 45 -2.07 8.04 -4.22
N GLU A 46 -3.15 7.90 -4.99
CA GLU A 46 -4.51 7.83 -4.44
C GLU A 46 -4.62 6.80 -3.30
N PRO A 47 -5.06 7.22 -2.10
CA PRO A 47 -5.17 6.33 -0.96
C PRO A 47 -6.35 5.38 -1.12
N MET A 48 -6.35 4.30 -0.33
CA MET A 48 -7.54 3.47 -0.17
C MET A 48 -8.64 4.23 0.58
N GLY A 49 -9.90 3.87 0.30
CA GLY A 49 -11.05 4.42 1.04
C GLY A 49 -11.11 4.01 2.52
N THR A 50 -10.43 2.92 2.90
CA THR A 50 -10.35 2.43 4.28
C THR A 50 -8.91 2.05 4.62
N LYS A 51 -8.50 2.23 5.88
CA LYS A 51 -7.20 1.77 6.39
C LYS A 51 -7.17 0.24 6.44
N ARG A 52 -6.01 -0.36 6.11
CA ARG A 52 -5.85 -1.83 6.10
C ARG A 52 -4.43 -2.23 6.48
N GLU A 53 -4.25 -2.99 7.55
CA GLU A 53 -3.05 -3.78 7.81
C GLU A 53 -3.30 -5.26 7.49
N GLY A 54 -2.24 -6.00 7.18
CA GLY A 54 -2.35 -7.40 6.74
C GLY A 54 -3.07 -7.54 5.40
N VAL A 55 -3.04 -6.48 4.57
CA VAL A 55 -3.74 -6.43 3.28
C VAL A 55 -3.01 -7.29 2.24
N SER A 56 -3.77 -8.04 1.44
CA SER A 56 -3.26 -8.74 0.26
C SER A 56 -3.47 -7.87 -0.97
N VAL A 57 -2.47 -7.83 -1.86
CA VAL A 57 -2.51 -7.01 -3.08
C VAL A 57 -2.23 -7.88 -4.29
N SER A 58 -2.99 -7.71 -5.35
CA SER A 58 -2.79 -8.40 -6.62
C SER A 58 -3.19 -7.54 -7.80
N VAL A 59 -2.65 -7.87 -8.97
CA VAL A 59 -3.00 -7.20 -10.23
C VAL A 59 -3.79 -8.14 -11.10
N LEU A 60 -4.92 -7.64 -11.63
CA LEU A 60 -5.75 -8.35 -12.58
C LEU A 60 -6.29 -7.36 -13.60
N ASN A 61 -6.15 -7.67 -14.89
CA ASN A 61 -6.66 -6.83 -15.99
C ASN A 61 -6.27 -5.35 -15.91
N GLY A 62 -5.02 -5.04 -15.54
CA GLY A 62 -4.51 -3.67 -15.44
C GLY A 62 -4.97 -2.91 -14.19
N CYS A 63 -5.67 -3.56 -13.26
CA CYS A 63 -6.13 -2.96 -12.01
C CYS A 63 -5.36 -3.53 -10.81
N LEU A 64 -5.05 -2.66 -9.86
CA LEU A 64 -4.49 -3.02 -8.55
C LEU A 64 -5.62 -3.28 -7.56
N TYR A 65 -5.71 -4.49 -7.01
CA TYR A 65 -6.73 -4.88 -6.04
C TYR A 65 -6.12 -5.03 -4.66
N ALA A 66 -6.71 -4.34 -3.67
CA ALA A 66 -6.40 -4.51 -2.26
C ALA A 66 -7.53 -5.28 -1.58
N VAL A 67 -7.24 -6.47 -1.04
CA VAL A 67 -8.25 -7.41 -0.55
C VAL A 67 -7.95 -7.80 0.89
N GLY A 68 -8.99 -7.81 1.73
CA GLY A 68 -8.90 -8.18 3.14
C GLY A 68 -8.18 -7.13 4.00
N GLY A 69 -7.51 -7.60 5.05
CA GLY A 69 -6.89 -6.77 6.08
C GLY A 69 -7.89 -6.23 7.11
N SER A 70 -7.37 -5.54 8.12
CA SER A 70 -8.13 -4.94 9.22
C SER A 70 -7.76 -3.47 9.43
N ASP A 71 -8.72 -2.69 9.94
CA ASP A 71 -8.49 -1.36 10.50
C ASP A 71 -8.49 -1.46 12.03
N SER A 72 -7.54 -2.22 12.57
CA SER A 72 -7.43 -2.51 14.02
C SER A 72 -6.84 -1.34 14.81
N SER A 73 -7.01 -0.11 14.34
CA SER A 73 -6.79 1.08 15.16
C SER A 73 -7.77 1.00 16.33
N VAL A 74 -7.34 0.36 17.43
CA VAL A 74 -8.12 0.11 18.64
C VAL A 74 -8.61 1.46 19.16
N GLU A 75 -9.93 1.59 19.40
CA GLU A 75 -10.41 2.53 20.43
C GLU A 75 -10.03 2.01 21.83
#